data_AF-A0A1E1WR78-F1
#
_entry.id   AF-A0A1E1WR78-F1
#
_cell.length_a   1.000
_cell.length_b   1.000
_cell.length_c   1.000
_cell.angle_alpha   90.00
_cell.angle_beta   90.00
_cell.angle_gamma   90.00
#
_symmetry.space_group_name_H-M   'P 1'
#
loop_
_entity.id
_entity.type
_entity.pdbx_description
1 polymer ?
#
loop_
_entity_poly.entity_id
_entity_poly.type
_entity_poly.pdbx_seq_one_letter_code
_entity_poly.pdbx_strand_id
1 'polypeptide(L)'
;ARLPPHVIPTSPYTNLTCSEPPTLANEVLYQVDEERLLCASSVELSDKMKGYEEFELESEPDLAFRDVQYSQSSIYAHWYVRTTDDIADFYLYIRNDKNDLMYTNNISYNLRSLTIPIEDNLKTDLKNGTLEICIQAKNSKGFGRKWFKSQCQSVPKDFESWPKKFTVDKRRLTKKKVKYSWFSNSVLGLVSDSILITLCIFLGVCFRRLADLEL
;
A
#
# COMPACT_ATOMS: atom_id res chain seq x y z
N ALA A 1 11.98 -15.71 0.09
CA ALA A 1 13.43 -15.39 0.00
C ALA A 1 14.21 -16.67 -0.28
N ARG A 2 15.02 -16.75 -1.36
CA ARG A 2 15.82 -17.95 -1.62
C ARG A 2 16.94 -18.09 -0.58
N LEU A 3 16.97 -19.23 0.09
CA LEU A 3 18.03 -19.60 1.03
C LEU A 3 19.34 -19.83 0.25
N PRO A 4 20.50 -19.36 0.75
CA PRO A 4 21.79 -19.53 0.09
C PRO A 4 22.24 -21.00 0.10
N PRO A 5 22.97 -21.46 -0.94
CA PRO A 5 23.29 -22.87 -1.19
C PRO A 5 24.33 -23.50 -0.24
N HIS A 6 24.82 -22.76 0.76
CA HIS A 6 25.83 -23.25 1.70
C HIS A 6 25.30 -23.65 3.09
N VAL A 7 23.98 -23.74 3.23
CA VAL A 7 23.37 -24.52 4.31
C VAL A 7 22.56 -25.61 3.61
N ILE A 8 23.24 -26.67 3.17
CA ILE A 8 22.59 -27.97 2.99
C ILE A 8 22.70 -28.62 4.37
N PRO A 9 21.66 -28.58 5.21
CA PRO A 9 21.68 -29.49 6.33
C PRO A 9 21.41 -30.86 5.73
N THR A 10 22.18 -31.84 6.20
CA THR A 10 21.83 -33.25 6.37
C THR A 10 20.52 -33.37 7.17
N SER A 11 19.47 -32.75 6.66
CA SER A 11 18.18 -32.60 7.28
C SER A 11 17.31 -33.76 6.80
N PRO A 12 16.55 -34.41 7.69
CA PRO A 12 15.62 -35.48 7.29
C PRO A 12 14.52 -34.99 6.32
N TYR A 13 14.47 -33.69 6.05
CA TYR A 13 13.44 -33.03 5.26
C TYR A 13 13.76 -32.88 3.76
N THR A 14 14.94 -33.34 3.29
CA THR A 14 15.31 -33.24 1.85
C THR A 14 14.46 -34.11 0.94
N ASN A 15 13.87 -35.17 1.50
CA ASN A 15 13.08 -36.15 0.75
C ASN A 15 11.58 -36.02 1.03
N LEU A 16 11.16 -34.96 1.74
CA LEU A 16 9.75 -34.70 1.93
C LEU A 16 9.14 -34.19 0.63
N THR A 17 8.08 -34.87 0.22
CA THR A 17 7.27 -34.49 -0.94
C THR A 17 5.90 -34.04 -0.44
N CYS A 18 5.29 -33.10 -1.17
CA CYS A 18 3.94 -32.65 -0.85
C CYS A 18 2.94 -33.73 -1.30
N SER A 19 2.05 -34.16 -0.40
CA SER A 19 0.91 -35.02 -0.75
C SER A 19 -0.32 -34.20 -1.14
N GLU A 20 -0.43 -32.98 -0.61
CA GLU A 20 -1.48 -32.02 -0.86
C GLU A 20 -0.87 -30.60 -0.94
N PRO A 21 -1.48 -29.65 -1.66
CA PRO A 21 -2.62 -29.80 -2.57
C PRO A 21 -2.27 -30.57 -3.86
N PRO A 22 -3.26 -31.04 -4.65
CA PRO A 22 -3.03 -31.81 -5.89
C PRO A 22 -2.10 -31.11 -6.89
N THR A 23 -2.09 -29.79 -6.89
CA THR A 23 -1.24 -28.95 -7.76
C THR A 23 0.25 -28.97 -7.38
N LEU A 24 0.57 -29.40 -6.16
CA LEU A 24 1.93 -29.55 -5.64
C LEU A 24 2.29 -31.02 -5.36
N ALA A 25 1.40 -31.96 -5.70
CA ALA A 25 1.59 -33.36 -5.39
C ALA A 25 2.90 -33.89 -6.02
N ASN A 26 3.72 -34.54 -5.19
CA ASN A 26 5.04 -35.07 -5.53
C ASN A 26 6.15 -34.02 -5.78
N GLU A 27 5.88 -32.72 -5.59
CA GLU A 27 6.96 -31.72 -5.56
C GLU A 27 7.74 -31.83 -4.24
N VAL A 28 9.07 -31.65 -4.30
CA VAL A 28 9.95 -31.69 -3.12
C VAL A 28 9.76 -30.42 -2.31
N LEU A 29 9.41 -30.55 -1.03
CA LEU A 29 8.97 -29.44 -0.16
C LEU A 29 9.93 -28.24 -0.16
N TYR A 30 11.25 -28.49 -0.14
CA TYR A 30 12.27 -27.42 -0.15
C TYR A 30 12.32 -26.61 -1.46
N GLN A 31 11.87 -27.20 -2.58
CA GLN A 31 11.83 -26.53 -3.88
C GLN A 31 10.55 -25.71 -4.08
N VAL A 32 9.53 -25.92 -3.24
CA VAL A 32 8.27 -25.20 -3.31
C VAL A 32 8.42 -23.85 -2.63
N ASP A 33 8.08 -22.77 -3.34
CA ASP A 33 8.00 -21.44 -2.76
C ASP A 33 6.92 -21.40 -1.68
N GLU A 34 7.22 -20.78 -0.54
CA GLU A 34 6.32 -20.68 0.63
C GLU A 34 4.94 -20.12 0.28
N GLU A 35 4.86 -19.21 -0.69
CA GLU A 35 3.60 -18.63 -1.20
C GLU A 35 2.64 -19.68 -1.81
N ARG A 36 3.16 -20.82 -2.27
CA ARG A 36 2.38 -21.94 -2.81
C ARG A 36 1.97 -22.94 -1.73
N LEU A 37 2.63 -22.94 -0.56
CA LEU A 37 2.38 -23.85 0.56
C LEU A 37 1.19 -23.38 1.40
N LEU A 38 0.02 -23.28 0.77
CA LEU A 38 -1.23 -22.95 1.43
C LEU A 38 -1.84 -24.23 2.01
N CYS A 39 -1.93 -24.31 3.34
CA CYS A 39 -2.73 -25.36 3.97
C CYS A 39 -4.19 -25.18 3.54
N ALA A 40 -4.85 -26.27 3.14
CA ALA A 40 -6.29 -26.29 2.89
C ALA A 40 -7.02 -25.87 4.17
N SER A 41 -7.28 -24.57 4.31
CA SER A 41 -8.11 -24.04 5.39
C SER A 41 -9.54 -24.44 5.06
N SER A 42 -9.98 -25.54 5.65
CA SER A 42 -11.33 -26.10 5.57
C SER A 42 -11.78 -26.55 4.18
N VAL A 43 -12.39 -27.73 4.13
CA VAL A 43 -13.07 -28.32 2.96
C VAL A 43 -14.15 -27.37 2.39
N GLU A 44 -14.55 -26.32 3.10
CA GLU A 44 -15.46 -25.29 2.62
C GLU A 44 -14.84 -24.34 1.57
N LEU A 45 -13.51 -24.23 1.50
CA LEU A 45 -12.82 -23.38 0.53
C LEU A 45 -12.64 -24.08 -0.83
N SER A 46 -12.49 -25.40 -0.85
CA SER A 46 -12.34 -26.17 -2.08
C SER A 46 -13.64 -26.28 -2.88
N ASP A 47 -14.79 -26.38 -2.22
CA ASP A 47 -16.10 -26.32 -2.91
C ASP A 47 -16.52 -24.90 -3.28
N LYS A 48 -16.04 -23.88 -2.56
CA LYS A 48 -16.15 -22.49 -3.02
C LYS A 48 -15.33 -22.30 -4.30
N MET A 49 -14.07 -22.74 -4.34
CA MET A 49 -13.17 -22.59 -5.51
C MET A 49 -13.67 -23.24 -6.81
N LYS A 50 -14.46 -24.31 -6.78
CA LYS A 50 -15.10 -24.88 -7.99
C LYS A 50 -16.10 -23.93 -8.66
N GLY A 51 -16.63 -22.93 -7.95
CA GLY A 51 -17.47 -21.87 -8.49
C GLY A 51 -16.71 -20.61 -8.93
N TYR A 52 -15.39 -20.56 -8.72
CA TYR A 52 -14.53 -19.39 -9.01
C TYR A 52 -13.58 -19.62 -10.20
N GLU A 53 -13.83 -20.59 -11.08
CA GLU A 53 -13.03 -20.75 -12.32
C GLU A 53 -13.09 -19.51 -13.24
N GLU A 54 -14.01 -18.57 -12.98
CA GLU A 54 -14.18 -17.33 -13.75
C GLU A 54 -13.55 -16.08 -13.08
N PHE A 55 -13.00 -16.18 -11.86
CA PHE A 55 -12.33 -15.05 -11.21
C PHE A 55 -10.82 -15.19 -11.31
N GLU A 56 -10.23 -14.42 -12.24
CA GLU A 56 -8.79 -14.26 -12.37
C GLU A 56 -8.23 -13.68 -11.05
N LEU A 57 -7.56 -14.54 -10.28
CA LEU A 57 -6.96 -14.19 -9.00
C LEU A 57 -5.70 -13.35 -9.26
N GLU A 58 -5.88 -12.06 -9.57
CA GLU A 58 -4.76 -11.15 -9.76
C GLU A 58 -4.05 -10.87 -8.43
N SER A 59 -2.75 -11.16 -8.38
CA SER A 59 -1.92 -10.81 -7.22
C SER A 59 -1.93 -9.29 -6.97
N GLU A 60 -2.14 -8.88 -5.72
CA GLU A 60 -2.26 -7.47 -5.35
C GLU A 60 -0.89 -6.75 -5.41
N PRO A 61 -0.82 -5.51 -5.95
CA PRO A 61 0.42 -4.76 -6.01
C PRO A 61 0.85 -4.25 -4.63
N ASP A 62 2.17 -4.18 -4.42
CA ASP A 62 2.76 -3.65 -3.18
C ASP A 62 2.42 -2.17 -2.93
N LEU A 63 2.26 -1.40 -4.01
CA LEU A 63 2.16 0.06 -4.00
C LEU A 63 1.05 0.54 -4.92
N ALA A 64 0.50 1.71 -4.64
CA ALA A 64 -0.38 2.41 -5.56
C ALA A 64 -0.22 3.93 -5.46
N PHE A 65 -0.38 4.62 -6.60
CA PHE A 65 -0.50 6.06 -6.61
C PHE A 65 -1.81 6.48 -5.96
N ARG A 66 -1.73 7.45 -5.05
CA ARG A 66 -2.88 8.16 -4.51
C ARG A 66 -3.29 9.31 -5.41
N ASP A 67 -2.29 10.01 -5.93
CA ASP A 67 -2.47 11.19 -6.76
C ASP A 67 -1.19 11.43 -7.57
N VAL A 68 -1.38 11.83 -8.83
CA VAL A 68 -0.30 12.32 -9.68
C VAL A 68 -0.78 13.60 -10.35
N GLN A 69 -0.05 14.69 -10.13
CA GLN A 69 -0.36 16.00 -10.70
C GLN A 69 0.74 16.39 -11.66
N TYR A 70 0.34 17.03 -12.76
CA TYR A 70 1.24 17.47 -13.81
C TYR A 70 1.24 18.99 -13.90
N SER A 71 2.42 19.57 -14.06
CA SER A 71 2.61 20.99 -14.39
C SER A 71 3.77 21.12 -15.36
N GLN A 72 3.86 22.23 -16.08
CA GLN A 72 4.96 22.44 -17.04
C GLN A 72 6.34 22.51 -16.35
N SER A 73 6.40 22.79 -15.05
CA SER A 73 7.66 22.87 -14.30
C SER A 73 8.07 21.57 -13.61
N SER A 74 7.09 20.72 -13.29
CA SER A 74 7.31 19.55 -12.43
C SER A 74 6.13 18.58 -12.46
N ILE A 75 6.39 17.34 -12.04
CA ILE A 75 5.40 16.28 -11.83
C ILE A 75 5.38 15.94 -10.33
N TYR A 76 4.22 15.99 -9.70
CA TYR A 76 4.05 15.65 -8.29
C TYR A 76 3.41 14.27 -8.19
N ALA A 77 4.09 13.32 -7.55
CA ALA A 77 3.58 11.98 -7.32
C ALA A 77 3.42 11.74 -5.83
N HIS A 78 2.28 11.18 -5.42
CA HIS A 78 1.99 10.77 -4.05
C HIS A 78 1.41 9.36 -4.05
N TRP A 79 1.89 8.50 -3.15
CA TRP A 79 1.58 7.07 -3.13
C TRP A 79 1.35 6.54 -1.72
N TYR A 80 0.88 5.31 -1.64
CA TYR A 80 0.73 4.57 -0.39
C TYR A 80 1.15 3.11 -0.60
N VAL A 81 1.53 2.48 0.52
CA VAL A 81 1.88 1.06 0.58
C VAL A 81 0.60 0.27 0.84
N ARG A 82 0.39 -0.79 0.06
CA ARG A 82 -0.76 -1.69 0.17
C ARG A 82 -0.40 -3.00 0.86
N THR A 83 0.77 -3.53 0.55
CA THR A 83 1.23 -4.79 1.15
C THR A 83 1.51 -4.64 2.64
N THR A 84 1.32 -5.75 3.36
CA THR A 84 1.76 -5.92 4.75
C THR A 84 3.20 -6.39 4.87
N ASP A 85 3.83 -6.74 3.74
CA ASP A 85 5.21 -7.21 3.70
C ASP A 85 6.21 -6.10 4.00
N ASP A 86 7.39 -6.50 4.45
CA ASP A 86 8.50 -5.60 4.67
C ASP A 86 9.01 -5.00 3.34
N ILE A 87 9.07 -3.67 3.31
CA ILE A 87 9.57 -2.86 2.20
C ILE A 87 10.61 -1.89 2.73
N ALA A 88 11.77 -1.86 2.08
CA ALA A 88 12.89 -1.04 2.52
C ALA A 88 12.91 0.36 1.91
N ASP A 89 12.57 0.51 0.62
CA ASP A 89 12.64 1.77 -0.15
C ASP A 89 11.71 1.68 -1.37
N PHE A 90 11.67 2.72 -2.20
CA PHE A 90 10.91 2.76 -3.46
C PHE A 90 11.78 3.19 -4.63
N TYR A 91 11.52 2.64 -5.81
CA TYR A 91 11.94 3.20 -7.09
C TYR A 91 10.77 3.97 -7.71
N LEU A 92 11.02 5.20 -8.11
CA LEU A 92 10.09 5.97 -8.96
C LEU A 92 10.79 6.25 -10.27
N TYR A 93 10.15 5.92 -11.38
CA TYR A 93 10.72 6.13 -12.70
C TYR A 93 9.66 6.50 -13.72
N ILE A 94 10.11 7.18 -14.78
CA ILE A 94 9.31 7.48 -15.96
C ILE A 94 9.92 6.70 -17.11
N ARG A 95 9.08 5.97 -17.84
CA ARG A 95 9.52 5.13 -18.96
C ARG A 95 8.68 5.39 -20.21
N ASN A 96 9.24 5.05 -21.36
CA ASN A 96 8.50 5.02 -22.63
C ASN A 96 7.91 3.62 -22.90
N ASP A 97 7.17 3.48 -24.00
CA ASP A 97 6.59 2.21 -24.44
C ASP A 97 7.62 1.12 -24.76
N LYS A 98 8.89 1.50 -24.99
CA LYS A 98 10.02 0.57 -25.22
C LYS A 98 10.71 0.14 -23.92
N ASN A 99 10.20 0.59 -22.76
CA ASN A 99 10.81 0.43 -21.43
C ASN A 99 12.15 1.16 -21.22
N ASP A 100 12.48 2.13 -22.07
CA ASP A 100 13.62 3.01 -21.79
C ASP A 100 13.26 3.96 -20.65
N LEU A 101 14.18 4.14 -19.71
CA LEU A 101 13.99 4.99 -18.54
C LEU A 101 14.37 6.44 -18.86
N MET A 102 13.41 7.35 -18.82
CA MET A 102 13.61 8.80 -19.02
C MET A 102 13.95 9.49 -17.70
N TYR A 103 13.47 8.94 -16.58
CA TYR A 103 13.75 9.42 -15.24
C TYR A 103 13.81 8.25 -14.27
N THR A 104 14.71 8.31 -13.29
CA THR A 104 14.77 7.33 -12.20
C THR A 104 15.20 8.00 -10.91
N ASN A 105 14.57 7.61 -9.80
CA ASN A 105 14.92 8.07 -8.47
C ASN A 105 14.70 6.96 -7.44
N ASN A 106 15.63 6.85 -6.50
CA ASN A 106 15.54 5.96 -5.34
C ASN A 106 15.06 6.77 -4.13
N ILE A 107 13.92 6.38 -3.59
CA ILE A 107 13.19 7.13 -2.57
C ILE A 107 13.16 6.33 -1.28
N SER A 108 13.56 6.97 -0.19
CA SER A 108 13.55 6.37 1.14
C SER A 108 12.15 5.99 1.62
N TYR A 109 12.03 4.88 2.36
CA TYR A 109 10.75 4.37 2.85
C TYR A 109 9.90 5.38 3.63
N ASN A 110 10.49 6.37 4.30
CA ASN A 110 9.75 7.38 5.08
C ASN A 110 9.01 8.41 4.22
N LEU A 111 9.33 8.54 2.92
CA LEU A 111 8.66 9.47 2.02
C LEU A 111 7.42 8.84 1.39
N ARG A 112 6.37 9.64 1.16
CA ARG A 112 5.13 9.22 0.45
C ARG A 112 4.82 10.08 -0.76
N SER A 113 5.67 11.06 -1.05
CA SER A 113 5.57 11.91 -2.24
C SER A 113 6.93 12.33 -2.73
N LEU A 114 7.00 12.64 -4.03
CA LEU A 114 8.14 13.26 -4.67
C LEU A 114 7.64 14.28 -5.70
N THR A 115 8.34 15.40 -5.79
CA THR A 115 8.20 16.36 -6.88
C THR A 115 9.38 16.19 -7.82
N ILE A 116 9.11 15.75 -9.05
CA ILE A 116 10.08 15.57 -10.11
C ILE A 116 10.16 16.89 -10.90
N PRO A 117 11.29 17.61 -10.92
CA PRO A 117 11.47 18.76 -11.79
C PRO A 117 11.50 18.32 -13.26
N ILE A 118 10.90 19.11 -14.16
CA ILE A 118 10.96 18.86 -15.59
C ILE A 118 12.15 19.62 -16.17
N GLU A 119 13.23 18.88 -16.40
CA GLU A 119 14.44 19.34 -17.08
C GLU A 119 14.29 19.23 -18.61
N ASP A 120 15.19 19.86 -19.37
CA ASP A 120 15.04 19.99 -20.83
C ASP A 120 15.00 18.66 -21.57
N ASN A 121 15.74 17.65 -21.11
CA ASN A 121 15.71 16.28 -21.65
C ASN A 121 14.35 15.61 -21.45
N LEU A 122 13.85 15.58 -20.21
CA LEU A 122 12.55 15.00 -19.90
C LEU A 122 11.42 15.76 -20.60
N LYS A 123 11.56 17.08 -20.77
CA LYS A 123 10.61 17.91 -21.51
C LYS A 123 10.51 17.52 -22.98
N THR A 124 11.63 17.20 -23.64
CA THR A 124 11.59 16.73 -25.04
C THR A 124 10.88 15.39 -25.17
N ASP A 125 11.11 14.48 -24.22
CA ASP A 125 10.46 13.16 -24.22
C ASP A 125 8.96 13.27 -23.95
N LEU A 126 8.57 14.15 -23.02
CA LEU A 126 7.16 14.42 -22.69
C LEU A 126 6.35 15.00 -23.86
N LYS A 127 7.00 15.74 -24.77
CA LYS A 127 6.34 16.35 -25.93
C LYS A 127 6.17 15.36 -27.09
N ASN A 128 7.10 14.43 -27.24
CA ASN A 128 7.21 13.61 -28.44
C ASN A 128 6.83 12.14 -28.21
N GLY A 129 6.62 11.74 -26.95
CA GLY A 129 6.47 10.34 -26.58
C GLY A 129 5.26 10.04 -25.72
N THR A 130 4.85 8.78 -25.76
CA THR A 130 3.97 8.13 -24.79
C THR A 130 4.82 7.67 -23.61
N LEU A 131 4.58 8.27 -22.45
CA LEU A 131 5.32 7.97 -21.22
C LEU A 131 4.37 7.45 -20.14
N GLU A 132 4.92 6.64 -19.25
CA GLU A 132 4.27 6.17 -18.03
C GLU A 132 5.13 6.53 -16.82
N ILE A 133 4.49 7.00 -15.75
CA ILE A 133 5.12 7.13 -14.44
C ILE A 133 4.81 5.88 -13.62
N CYS A 134 5.83 5.31 -13.01
CA CYS A 134 5.78 3.99 -12.38
C CYS A 134 6.46 4.01 -11.02
N ILE A 135 5.95 3.22 -10.07
CA ILE A 135 6.53 3.10 -8.73
C ILE A 135 6.68 1.64 -8.31
N GLN A 136 7.86 1.25 -7.83
CA GLN A 136 8.16 -0.13 -7.45
C GLN A 136 8.75 -0.18 -6.03
N ALA A 137 8.32 -1.15 -5.23
CA ALA A 137 8.89 -1.37 -3.90
C ALA A 137 10.26 -2.04 -3.99
N LYS A 138 11.13 -1.76 -3.02
CA LYS A 138 12.43 -2.41 -2.87
C LYS A 138 12.44 -3.29 -1.62
N ASN A 139 13.13 -4.42 -1.72
CA ASN A 139 13.44 -5.23 -0.54
C ASN A 139 14.67 -4.67 0.20
N SER A 140 14.91 -5.20 1.40
CA SER A 140 16.05 -4.85 2.26
C SER A 140 17.43 -5.16 1.66
N LYS A 141 17.49 -5.98 0.60
CA LYS A 141 18.71 -6.25 -0.17
C LYS A 141 18.94 -5.24 -1.31
N GLY A 142 18.05 -4.26 -1.47
CA GLY A 142 18.15 -3.20 -2.47
C GLY A 142 17.56 -3.55 -3.84
N PHE A 143 16.97 -4.72 -4.02
CA PHE A 143 16.36 -5.13 -5.31
C PHE A 143 14.89 -4.74 -5.39
N GLY A 144 14.43 -4.43 -6.61
CA GLY A 144 13.01 -4.24 -6.90
C GLY A 144 12.21 -5.51 -6.62
N ARG A 145 11.06 -5.35 -5.95
CA ARG A 145 10.07 -6.42 -5.73
C ARG A 145 9.30 -6.72 -7.01
N LYS A 146 8.37 -7.68 -6.95
CA LYS A 146 7.53 -8.07 -8.10
C LYS A 146 6.88 -6.83 -8.71
N TRP A 147 6.91 -6.78 -10.03
CA TRP A 147 6.40 -5.67 -10.81
C TRP A 147 4.93 -5.91 -11.21
N PHE A 148 4.09 -4.86 -11.10
CA PHE A 148 2.67 -4.94 -11.43
C PHE A 148 2.26 -3.80 -12.36
N LYS A 149 1.45 -4.08 -13.39
CA LYS A 149 1.01 -3.05 -14.36
C LYS A 149 0.25 -1.90 -13.70
N SER A 150 -0.54 -2.20 -12.66
CA SER A 150 -1.31 -1.22 -11.88
C SER A 150 -0.44 -0.23 -11.10
N GLN A 151 0.88 -0.45 -11.02
CA GLN A 151 1.85 0.47 -10.42
C GLN A 151 2.34 1.56 -11.39
N CYS A 152 1.86 1.57 -12.65
CA CYS A 152 2.09 2.64 -13.61
C CYS A 152 0.82 3.45 -13.89
N GLN A 153 1.00 4.72 -14.24
CA GLN A 153 -0.02 5.58 -14.81
C GLN A 153 0.51 6.26 -16.07
N SER A 154 -0.33 6.33 -17.11
CA SER A 154 0.03 7.03 -18.33
C SER A 154 0.12 8.54 -18.09
N VAL A 155 1.18 9.15 -18.61
CA VAL A 155 1.41 10.59 -18.56
C VAL A 155 0.60 11.26 -19.67
N PRO A 156 -0.13 12.36 -19.41
CA PRO A 156 -0.92 13.03 -20.44
C PRO A 156 -0.05 13.57 -21.59
N LYS A 157 -0.45 13.32 -22.85
CA LYS A 157 0.38 13.60 -24.05
C LYS A 157 0.56 15.10 -24.35
N ASP A 158 -0.42 15.92 -23.98
CA ASP A 158 -0.42 17.34 -24.33
C ASP A 158 0.33 18.19 -23.29
N PHE A 159 1.67 18.10 -23.27
CA PHE A 159 2.49 18.85 -22.30
C PHE A 159 2.17 20.35 -22.26
N GLU A 160 1.89 20.97 -23.40
CA GLU A 160 1.57 22.41 -23.49
C GLU A 160 0.22 22.75 -22.86
N SER A 161 -0.70 21.79 -22.71
CA SER A 161 -1.99 22.00 -22.04
C SER A 161 -1.87 21.94 -20.51
N TRP A 162 -0.72 21.54 -19.98
CA TRP A 162 -0.53 21.41 -18.54
C TRP A 162 -0.47 22.79 -17.86
N PRO A 163 -0.92 22.90 -16.60
CA PRO A 163 -0.82 24.16 -15.87
C PRO A 163 0.64 24.57 -15.67
N LYS A 164 0.94 25.88 -15.79
CA LYS A 164 2.31 26.41 -15.62
C LYS A 164 2.89 26.17 -14.22
N LYS A 165 2.04 26.10 -13.20
CA LYS A 165 2.40 25.87 -11.80
C LYS A 165 1.37 24.96 -11.16
N PHE A 166 1.81 24.17 -10.18
CA PHE A 166 0.88 23.43 -9.35
C PHE A 166 -0.02 24.35 -8.55
N THR A 167 -1.32 24.12 -8.67
CA THR A 167 -2.28 24.45 -7.61
C THR A 167 -2.56 23.14 -6.88
N VAL A 168 -1.65 22.74 -5.98
CA VAL A 168 -1.87 21.56 -5.15
C VAL A 168 -3.12 21.83 -4.33
N ASP A 169 -4.25 21.25 -4.73
CA ASP A 169 -5.48 21.38 -3.96
C ASP A 169 -5.32 20.55 -2.68
N LYS A 170 -4.81 21.19 -1.62
CA LYS A 170 -4.57 20.58 -0.31
C LYS A 170 -5.84 19.90 0.25
N ARG A 171 -7.02 20.26 -0.26
CA ARG A 171 -8.31 19.62 0.05
C ARG A 171 -8.42 18.19 -0.47
N ARG A 172 -7.73 17.83 -1.56
CA ARG A 172 -7.65 16.43 -2.05
C ARG A 172 -6.70 15.59 -1.20
N LEU A 173 -5.64 16.20 -0.66
CA LEU A 173 -4.64 15.50 0.13
C LEU A 173 -5.06 15.25 1.58
N THR A 174 -5.95 16.09 2.12
CA THR A 174 -6.53 15.91 3.45
C THR A 174 -7.89 15.25 3.31
N LYS A 175 -8.05 14.00 3.80
CA LYS A 175 -9.38 13.45 4.08
C LYS A 175 -10.16 14.55 4.80
N LYS A 176 -11.35 14.93 4.31
CA LYS A 176 -12.25 15.89 4.94
C LYS A 176 -12.11 15.74 6.44
N LYS A 177 -11.43 16.66 7.12
CA LYS A 177 -11.53 16.75 8.58
C LYS A 177 -13.00 17.05 8.80
N VAL A 178 -13.73 16.06 9.30
CA VAL A 178 -15.08 16.29 9.82
C VAL A 178 -14.88 17.34 10.90
N LYS A 179 -15.18 18.60 10.56
CA LYS A 179 -15.23 19.68 11.54
C LYS A 179 -16.45 19.37 12.37
N TYR A 180 -16.25 18.71 13.52
CA TYR A 180 -17.23 18.78 14.60
C TYR A 180 -17.26 20.25 15.04
N SER A 181 -18.18 21.00 14.43
CA SER A 181 -18.41 22.42 14.68
C SER A 181 -19.14 22.64 16.00
N TRP A 182 -18.68 22.04 17.11
CA TRP A 182 -19.28 22.25 18.42
C TRP A 182 -18.32 22.72 19.51
N PHE A 183 -17.03 22.88 19.26
CA PHE A 183 -16.14 23.41 20.31
C PHE A 183 -15.30 24.58 19.79
N SER A 184 -15.95 25.74 19.77
CA SER A 184 -15.29 27.04 19.78
C SER A 184 -14.90 27.38 21.21
N ASN A 185 -13.63 27.73 21.39
CA ASN A 185 -12.99 28.33 22.56
C ASN A 185 -12.51 27.36 23.66
N SER A 186 -11.18 27.23 23.63
CA SER A 186 -10.28 26.91 24.72
C SER A 186 -10.76 27.44 26.08
N VAL A 187 -10.59 26.62 27.11
CA VAL A 187 -10.84 26.81 28.56
C VAL A 187 -12.10 26.10 29.12
N LEU A 188 -13.17 25.86 28.35
CA LEU A 188 -14.38 25.20 28.87
C LEU A 188 -14.39 23.66 28.82
N GLY A 189 -13.57 23.03 27.96
CA GLY A 189 -13.54 21.56 27.80
C GLY A 189 -12.95 20.78 28.98
N LEU A 190 -12.05 21.39 29.76
CA LEU A 190 -11.47 20.74 30.95
C LEU A 190 -12.46 20.69 32.13
N VAL A 191 -13.40 21.64 32.18
CA VAL A 191 -14.40 21.72 33.25
C VAL A 191 -15.60 20.82 32.95
N SER A 192 -15.95 20.63 31.67
CA SER A 192 -17.06 19.73 31.29
C SER A 192 -16.75 18.26 31.60
N ASP A 193 -15.52 17.80 31.35
CA ASP A 193 -15.15 16.41 31.65
C ASP A 193 -15.14 16.16 33.16
N SER A 194 -14.69 17.14 33.96
CA SER A 194 -14.67 17.03 35.42
C SER A 194 -16.08 16.95 36.01
N ILE A 195 -17.02 17.76 35.50
CA ILE A 195 -18.43 17.75 35.92
C ILE A 195 -19.14 16.49 35.43
N LEU A 196 -18.92 16.06 34.18
CA LEU A 196 -19.57 14.88 33.63
C LEU A 196 -19.08 13.60 34.32
N ILE A 197 -17.78 13.48 34.60
CA ILE A 197 -17.21 12.35 35.35
C ILE A 197 -17.75 12.33 36.78
N THR A 198 -17.80 13.48 37.48
CA THR A 198 -18.37 13.52 38.83
C THR A 198 -19.86 13.18 38.83
N LEU A 199 -20.64 13.66 37.88
CA LEU A 199 -22.07 13.36 37.78
C LEU A 199 -22.31 11.88 37.42
N CYS A 200 -21.49 11.27 36.57
CA CYS A 200 -21.52 9.83 36.28
C CYS A 200 -21.13 8.97 37.49
N ILE A 201 -20.15 9.39 38.29
CA ILE A 201 -19.80 8.69 39.54
C ILE A 201 -20.93 8.84 40.57
N PHE A 202 -21.49 10.05 40.73
CA PHE A 202 -22.60 10.28 41.65
C PHE A 202 -23.85 9.50 41.25
N LEU A 203 -24.26 9.53 39.98
CA LEU A 203 -25.40 8.73 39.50
C LEU A 203 -25.10 7.23 39.59
N GLY A 204 -23.89 6.79 39.25
CA GLY A 204 -23.48 5.40 39.36
C GLY A 204 -23.48 4.88 40.80
N VAL A 205 -23.13 5.70 41.80
CA VAL A 205 -23.13 5.33 43.21
C VAL A 205 -24.53 5.48 43.83
N CYS A 206 -25.29 6.52 43.48
CA CYS A 206 -26.63 6.74 44.00
C CYS A 206 -27.67 5.76 43.42
N PHE A 207 -27.62 5.44 42.12
CA PHE A 207 -28.53 4.44 41.55
C PHE A 207 -28.18 3.01 41.96
N ARG A 208 -26.90 2.70 42.19
CA ARG A 208 -26.52 1.37 42.70
C ARG A 208 -27.05 1.14 44.13
N ARG A 209 -27.14 2.18 44.96
CA ARG A 209 -27.77 2.09 46.29
C ARG A 209 -29.30 2.01 46.26
N LEU A 210 -29.96 2.49 45.21
CA LEU A 210 -31.41 2.34 45.06
C LEU A 210 -31.80 0.92 44.63
N ALA A 211 -30.94 0.22 43.87
CA ALA A 211 -31.13 -1.17 43.52
C ALA A 211 -30.92 -2.14 44.70
N ASP A 212 -30.13 -1.75 45.71
CA ASP A 212 -29.91 -2.54 46.93
C ASP A 212 -30.98 -2.28 48.03
N LEU A 213 -31.99 -1.43 47.76
CA LEU A 213 -33.08 -1.10 48.70
C LEU A 213 -34.43 -1.74 48.36
N GLU A 214 -34.50 -2.61 47.34
CA GLU A 214 -35.59 -3.56 47.17
C GLU A 214 -35.17 -4.94 47.69
N LEU A 215 -35.27 -5.12 49.01
CA LEU A 215 -35.45 -6.41 49.67
C LEU A 215 -36.15 -6.22 51.02
#